data_AF-A0AAD1TRJ5-F1
#
_entry.id   AF-A0AAD1TRJ5-F1
#
_cell.length_a   1.000
_cell.length_b   1.000
_cell.length_c   1.000
_cell.angle_alpha   90.00
_cell.angle_beta   90.00
_cell.angle_gamma   90.00
#
_symmetry.space_group_name_H-M   'P 1'
#
loop_
_entity.id
_entity.type
_entity.pdbx_description
1 polymer ?
#
loop_
_entity_poly.entity_id
_entity_poly.type
_entity_poly.pdbx_seq_one_letter_code
_entity_poly.pdbx_strand_id
1 'polypeptide(L)'
;MHTCLPMLPCGNINHCIYLQPIKVIQYNINTDELYSYLIEFIHMLYFRHLLVNPRDRRVVLIESVLSPSRFRETVARALFKYFEVPSVLFAPAHLMSLLTLGINSAMVLDCGYAESLVLPIYEGIPILSCWGALPLGGKSIHKELEAQLLEQCTANTGTAKDQSLPSVMSSVPEEIVEDIKVRICFVSDLQRGLKIQAAKFNIDGKSERPTPPPDVDYPLDGQKILHVKGSIRDSVVELLFEQDNEEKSVATLILDSLVQCPIDTRKQLSENIVVIGGTAMLPGFLHRLMAEIKYLAEKPKYKEILSTKTYKVHTPPAKPNCVAWLGGAVFGALQDILGSRSVSKEYYNQSGRIPDWCCLNNPPLVSMFDIGKSGPPLMKRAFSTEK
;
A
#
# COMPACT_ATOMS: atom_id res chain seq x y z
N MET A 1 2.25 0.69 -7.62
CA MET A 1 1.03 1.53 -7.67
C MET A 1 0.28 1.20 -8.95
N HIS A 2 -0.75 0.35 -8.87
CA HIS A 2 -1.83 0.37 -9.87
C HIS A 2 -2.83 1.38 -9.35
N THR A 3 -2.73 2.63 -9.81
CA THR A 3 -3.75 3.63 -9.51
C THR A 3 -4.87 3.44 -10.52
N CYS A 4 -5.90 2.69 -10.12
CA CYS A 4 -7.20 2.81 -10.77
C CYS A 4 -7.76 4.19 -10.44
N LEU A 5 -7.79 5.04 -11.47
CA LEU A 5 -8.36 6.37 -11.45
C LEU A 5 -9.86 6.27 -11.18
N PRO A 6 -10.45 7.14 -10.34
CA PRO A 6 -11.89 7.25 -10.23
C PRO A 6 -12.43 7.85 -11.54
N MET A 7 -13.30 7.10 -12.21
CA MET A 7 -14.08 7.55 -13.36
C MET A 7 -15.00 8.71 -12.93
N LEU A 8 -14.73 9.93 -13.41
CA LEU A 8 -15.74 10.97 -13.45
C LEU A 8 -16.58 10.77 -14.73
N PRO A 9 -17.92 10.91 -14.68
CA PRO A 9 -18.79 10.67 -15.82
C PRO A 9 -18.64 11.80 -16.84
N CYS A 10 -17.83 11.58 -17.88
CA CYS A 10 -17.84 12.43 -19.07
C CYS A 10 -19.10 12.13 -19.89
N GLY A 11 -20.10 13.00 -19.77
CA GLY A 11 -21.23 13.06 -20.69
C GLY A 11 -20.76 13.50 -22.08
N ASN A 12 -20.31 12.56 -22.90
CA ASN A 12 -20.51 12.55 -24.34
C ASN A 12 -20.00 11.23 -24.93
N ILE A 13 -20.97 10.42 -25.33
CA ILE A 13 -20.83 9.14 -26.00
C ILE A 13 -20.27 9.44 -27.39
N ASN A 14 -18.99 9.13 -27.66
CA ASN A 14 -18.50 8.55 -28.93
C ASN A 14 -16.97 8.49 -29.11
N HIS A 15 -16.14 9.02 -28.22
CA HIS A 15 -14.67 8.82 -28.29
C HIS A 15 -14.05 8.57 -26.90
N CYS A 16 -14.41 7.45 -26.28
CA CYS A 16 -13.56 6.86 -25.24
C CYS A 16 -12.49 6.04 -25.95
N ILE A 17 -11.32 6.65 -26.19
CA ILE A 17 -10.11 5.87 -26.50
C ILE A 17 -9.85 5.02 -25.26
N TYR A 18 -10.09 3.71 -25.38
CA TYR A 18 -9.64 2.71 -24.42
C TYR A 18 -8.11 2.78 -24.35
N LEU A 19 -7.59 3.66 -23.50
CA LEU A 19 -6.19 3.61 -23.10
C LEU A 19 -6.04 2.35 -22.26
N GLN A 20 -5.47 1.31 -22.87
CA GLN A 20 -5.09 0.11 -22.13
C GLN A 20 -4.26 0.53 -20.91
N PRO A 21 -4.52 -0.05 -19.74
CA PRO A 21 -3.75 0.27 -18.55
C PRO A 21 -2.29 -0.15 -18.79
N ILE A 22 -1.42 0.85 -18.98
CA ILE A 22 0.01 0.61 -19.10
C ILE A 22 0.48 0.13 -17.73
N LYS A 23 0.90 -1.15 -17.64
CA LYS A 23 1.59 -1.66 -16.45
C LYS A 23 2.98 -1.03 -16.38
N VAL A 24 3.06 0.16 -15.79
CA VAL A 24 4.30 0.95 -15.71
C VAL A 24 5.39 0.27 -14.86
N ILE A 25 5.00 -0.60 -13.92
CA ILE A 25 5.95 -1.17 -12.95
C ILE A 25 6.10 -2.68 -13.19
N GLN A 26 7.13 -3.02 -13.96
CA GLN A 26 7.71 -4.36 -13.97
C GLN A 26 9.18 -4.22 -13.55
N TYR A 27 9.53 -4.80 -12.42
CA TYR A 27 10.87 -4.62 -11.83
C TYR A 27 11.99 -5.36 -12.59
N ASN A 28 11.63 -6.27 -13.51
CA ASN A 28 12.57 -7.11 -14.28
C ASN A 28 12.76 -6.68 -15.75
N ILE A 29 12.31 -5.49 -16.15
CA ILE A 29 12.48 -4.98 -17.53
C ILE A 29 13.90 -4.40 -17.74
N ASN A 30 14.33 -4.34 -19.00
CA ASN A 30 15.47 -3.55 -19.45
C ASN A 30 15.40 -2.07 -19.00
N THR A 31 16.53 -1.45 -18.67
CA THR A 31 16.57 -0.06 -18.15
C THR A 31 16.02 0.96 -19.13
N ASP A 32 16.22 0.77 -20.43
CA ASP A 32 15.88 1.78 -21.44
C ASP A 32 14.42 1.73 -21.86
N GLU A 33 13.82 0.55 -21.84
CA GLU A 33 12.38 0.37 -21.98
C GLU A 33 11.65 0.97 -20.76
N LEU A 34 12.11 0.65 -19.55
CA LEU A 34 11.56 1.22 -18.32
C LEU A 34 11.65 2.75 -18.33
N TYR A 35 12.78 3.30 -18.79
CA TYR A 35 12.98 4.74 -18.92
C TYR A 35 11.98 5.38 -19.89
N SER A 36 11.73 4.73 -21.04
CA SER A 36 10.78 5.21 -22.04
C SER A 36 9.35 5.20 -21.51
N TYR A 37 8.93 4.12 -20.85
CA TYR A 37 7.61 4.02 -20.21
C TYR A 37 7.43 5.05 -19.09
N LEU A 38 8.45 5.29 -18.28
CA LEU A 38 8.40 6.31 -17.23
C LEU A 38 8.26 7.72 -17.81
N ILE A 39 8.94 8.03 -18.92
CA ILE A 39 8.79 9.33 -19.59
C ILE A 39 7.35 9.50 -20.09
N GLU A 40 6.80 8.52 -20.79
CA GLU A 40 5.43 8.59 -21.31
C GLU A 40 4.42 8.77 -20.17
N PHE A 41 4.57 8.01 -19.09
CA PHE A 41 3.71 8.09 -17.92
C PHE A 41 3.82 9.46 -17.21
N ILE A 42 5.03 9.95 -16.96
CA ILE A 42 5.24 11.25 -16.30
C ILE A 42 4.77 12.39 -17.20
N HIS A 43 4.95 12.28 -18.52
CA HIS A 43 4.45 13.24 -19.49
C HIS A 43 2.92 13.33 -19.42
N MET A 44 2.23 12.19 -19.42
CA MET A 44 0.79 12.12 -19.20
C MET A 44 0.37 12.77 -17.87
N LEU A 45 1.13 12.52 -16.80
CA LEU A 45 0.85 13.07 -15.47
C LEU A 45 0.94 14.61 -15.45
N TYR A 46 2.02 15.20 -15.97
CA TYR A 46 2.18 16.65 -15.98
C TYR A 46 1.18 17.35 -16.91
N PHE A 47 0.98 16.84 -18.12
CA PHE A 47 0.22 17.53 -19.15
C PHE A 47 -1.28 17.23 -19.13
N ARG A 48 -1.73 16.08 -18.59
CA ARG A 48 -3.17 15.81 -18.45
C ARG A 48 -3.72 16.09 -17.06
N HIS A 49 -2.94 15.83 -16.00
CA HIS A 49 -3.46 15.94 -14.63
C HIS A 49 -3.02 17.21 -13.92
N LEU A 50 -1.73 17.55 -13.93
CA LEU A 50 -1.22 18.69 -13.16
C LEU A 50 -1.29 20.03 -13.90
N LEU A 51 -1.30 20.02 -15.24
CA LEU A 51 -1.33 21.20 -16.11
C LEU A 51 -0.24 22.23 -15.74
N VAL A 52 0.94 21.74 -15.36
CA VAL A 52 2.07 22.55 -14.89
C VAL A 52 3.36 22.13 -15.54
N ASN A 53 4.27 23.09 -15.73
CA ASN A 53 5.61 22.82 -16.24
C ASN A 53 6.47 22.15 -15.14
N PRO A 54 7.05 20.96 -15.39
CA PRO A 54 7.90 20.27 -14.43
C PRO A 54 9.16 21.05 -14.04
N ARG A 55 9.65 21.97 -14.90
CA ARG A 55 10.88 22.75 -14.64
C ARG A 55 10.73 23.78 -13.51
N ASP A 56 9.51 24.22 -13.23
CA ASP A 56 9.27 25.33 -12.30
C ASP A 56 8.99 24.85 -10.86
N ARG A 57 8.84 23.53 -10.66
CA ARG A 57 8.35 22.97 -9.39
C ARG A 57 9.22 21.80 -8.91
N ARG A 58 9.36 21.72 -7.59
CA ARG A 58 10.04 20.60 -6.91
C ARG A 58 9.12 19.37 -6.91
N VAL A 59 9.71 18.18 -6.94
CA VAL A 59 8.96 16.91 -6.98
C VAL A 59 9.19 16.12 -5.70
N VAL A 60 8.10 15.69 -5.06
CA VAL A 60 8.14 14.72 -3.96
C VAL A 60 7.59 13.40 -4.47
N LEU A 61 8.44 12.39 -4.47
CA LEU A 61 8.08 11.02 -4.83
C LEU A 61 7.92 10.20 -3.56
N ILE A 62 6.78 9.54 -3.47
CA ILE A 62 6.45 8.67 -2.35
C ILE A 62 6.71 7.24 -2.81
N GLU A 63 7.72 6.61 -2.21
CA GLU A 63 8.11 5.24 -2.53
C GLU A 63 7.89 4.30 -1.35
N SER A 64 7.71 3.00 -1.65
CA SER A 64 7.83 1.97 -0.63
C SER A 64 9.31 1.77 -0.29
N VAL A 65 9.60 1.40 0.95
CA VAL A 65 10.98 1.16 1.44
C VAL A 65 11.65 0.00 0.70
N LEU A 66 10.86 -0.94 0.18
CA LEU A 66 11.34 -2.11 -0.57
C LEU A 66 11.47 -1.85 -2.08
N SER A 67 11.30 -0.61 -2.54
CA SER A 67 11.43 -0.31 -3.96
C SER A 67 12.87 -0.57 -4.44
N PRO A 68 13.07 -1.30 -5.57
CA PRO A 68 14.41 -1.58 -6.06
C PRO A 68 15.18 -0.30 -6.42
N SER A 69 16.45 -0.21 -5.99
CA SER A 69 17.31 0.95 -6.28
C SER A 69 17.43 1.26 -7.77
N ARG A 70 17.42 0.23 -8.63
CA ARG A 70 17.41 0.38 -10.11
C ARG A 70 16.19 1.14 -10.62
N PHE A 71 15.01 0.88 -10.06
CA PHE A 71 13.79 1.59 -10.42
C PHE A 71 13.90 3.05 -10.02
N ARG A 72 14.36 3.30 -8.79
CA ARG A 72 14.57 4.63 -8.24
C ARG A 72 15.58 5.47 -9.06
N GLU A 73 16.70 4.88 -9.45
CA GLU A 73 17.69 5.52 -10.33
C GLU A 73 17.12 5.84 -11.72
N THR A 74 16.27 4.98 -12.28
CA THR A 74 15.66 5.20 -13.60
C THR A 74 14.64 6.35 -13.54
N VAL A 75 13.84 6.42 -12.48
CA VAL A 75 12.91 7.55 -12.23
C VAL A 75 13.69 8.85 -12.04
N ALA A 76 14.77 8.83 -11.25
CA ALA A 76 15.66 9.96 -11.06
C ALA A 76 16.27 10.46 -12.39
N ARG A 77 16.75 9.52 -13.22
CA ARG A 77 17.27 9.81 -14.55
C ARG A 77 16.23 10.51 -15.40
N ALA A 78 14.99 10.01 -15.43
CA ALA A 78 13.90 10.61 -16.20
C ALA A 78 13.57 12.03 -15.72
N LEU A 79 13.46 12.24 -14.41
CA LEU A 79 13.13 13.54 -13.84
C LEU A 79 14.23 14.60 -14.06
N PHE A 80 15.50 14.25 -13.84
CA PHE A 80 16.59 15.22 -13.95
C PHE A 80 17.10 15.43 -15.39
N LYS A 81 17.16 14.38 -16.22
CA LYS A 81 17.71 14.47 -17.59
C LYS A 81 16.67 14.87 -18.64
N TYR A 82 15.46 14.31 -18.58
CA TYR A 82 14.42 14.61 -19.56
C TYR A 82 13.55 15.80 -19.14
N PHE A 83 12.98 15.77 -17.93
CA PHE A 83 12.08 16.83 -17.45
C PHE A 83 12.80 18.03 -16.82
N GLU A 84 14.08 17.86 -16.47
CA GLU A 84 14.93 18.91 -15.92
C GLU A 84 14.38 19.59 -14.66
N VAL A 85 13.81 18.80 -13.76
CA VAL A 85 13.23 19.30 -12.51
C VAL A 85 14.31 19.90 -11.59
N PRO A 86 13.98 20.93 -10.78
CA PRO A 86 14.95 21.60 -9.91
C PRO A 86 15.44 20.72 -8.77
N SER A 87 14.53 19.97 -8.13
CA SER A 87 14.88 19.07 -7.02
C SER A 87 13.88 17.92 -6.91
N VAL A 88 14.37 16.78 -6.46
CA VAL A 88 13.57 15.57 -6.20
C VAL A 88 13.81 15.09 -4.78
N LEU A 89 12.73 14.70 -4.10
CA LEU A 89 12.79 14.01 -2.82
C LEU A 89 12.14 12.64 -2.94
N PHE A 90 12.82 11.61 -2.43
CA PHE A 90 12.28 10.28 -2.27
C PHE A 90 11.91 10.07 -0.80
N ALA A 91 10.61 9.94 -0.54
CA ALA A 91 10.05 9.87 0.81
C ALA A 91 9.39 8.50 1.03
N PRO A 92 9.67 7.81 2.15
CA PRO A 92 9.09 6.51 2.42
C PRO A 92 7.60 6.65 2.81
N ALA A 93 6.74 5.85 2.19
CA ALA A 93 5.28 5.91 2.35
C ALA A 93 4.82 5.83 3.82
N HIS A 94 5.44 4.96 4.62
CA HIS A 94 5.12 4.75 6.02
C HIS A 94 5.33 6.03 6.84
N LEU A 95 6.46 6.72 6.64
CA LEU A 95 6.76 7.97 7.34
C LEU A 95 5.79 9.07 6.91
N MET A 96 5.49 9.17 5.62
CA MET A 96 4.52 10.15 5.11
C MET A 96 3.13 9.91 5.71
N SER A 97 2.70 8.65 5.80
CA SER A 97 1.40 8.33 6.39
C SER A 97 1.28 8.78 7.84
N LEU A 98 2.37 8.69 8.60
CA LEU A 98 2.43 9.08 10.00
C LEU A 98 2.22 10.59 10.20
N LEU A 99 2.78 11.39 9.29
CA LEU A 99 2.65 12.85 9.32
C LEU A 99 1.20 13.32 9.21
N THR A 100 0.33 12.53 8.56
CA THR A 100 -1.11 12.88 8.46
C THR A 100 -1.84 12.83 9.80
N LEU A 101 -1.35 12.01 10.73
CA LEU A 101 -1.92 11.83 12.06
C LEU A 101 -1.27 12.75 13.11
N GLY A 102 -0.12 13.34 12.82
CA GLY A 102 0.60 14.22 13.76
C GLY A 102 1.15 13.49 14.99
N ILE A 103 1.37 12.17 14.90
CA ILE A 103 1.98 11.35 15.95
C ILE A 103 3.42 11.01 15.55
N ASN A 104 4.35 10.87 16.51
CA ASN A 104 5.76 10.61 16.20
C ASN A 104 6.13 9.12 16.19
N SER A 105 5.36 8.30 16.91
CA SER A 105 5.65 6.88 17.11
C SER A 105 4.42 6.04 16.76
N ALA A 106 4.55 5.13 15.79
CA ALA A 106 3.50 4.21 15.39
C ALA A 106 4.04 2.97 14.66
N MET A 107 3.29 1.88 14.77
CA MET A 107 3.42 0.72 13.90
C MET A 107 2.58 0.93 12.64
N VAL A 108 3.22 1.00 11.47
CA VAL A 108 2.51 1.23 10.20
C VAL A 108 2.45 -0.07 9.40
N LEU A 109 1.24 -0.52 9.07
CA LEU A 109 0.96 -1.62 8.14
C LEU A 109 0.48 -1.04 6.80
N ASP A 110 1.24 -1.25 5.72
CA ASP A 110 0.87 -0.94 4.35
C ASP A 110 0.46 -2.20 3.60
N CYS A 111 -0.85 -2.38 3.39
CA CYS A 111 -1.40 -3.48 2.59
C CYS A 111 -1.61 -3.04 1.14
N GLY A 112 -0.56 -3.17 0.34
CA GLY A 112 -0.51 -2.79 -1.06
C GLY A 112 -1.11 -3.82 -2.02
N TYR A 113 -0.79 -3.64 -3.31
CA TYR A 113 -1.17 -4.56 -4.38
C TYR A 113 -0.25 -5.80 -4.41
N ALA A 114 1.07 -5.62 -4.42
CA ALA A 114 2.02 -6.73 -4.56
C ALA A 114 2.32 -7.43 -3.23
N GLU A 115 2.37 -6.67 -2.14
CA GLU A 115 2.85 -7.11 -0.83
C GLU A 115 2.14 -6.34 0.29
N SER A 116 2.18 -6.91 1.49
CA SER A 116 1.86 -6.22 2.74
C SER A 116 3.14 -6.02 3.53
N LEU A 117 3.45 -4.76 3.87
CA LEU A 117 4.68 -4.35 4.54
C LEU A 117 4.34 -3.73 5.90
N VAL A 118 5.07 -4.12 6.93
CA VAL A 118 5.02 -3.51 8.26
C VAL A 118 6.34 -2.82 8.52
N LEU A 119 6.26 -1.55 8.93
CA LEU A 119 7.42 -0.77 9.34
C LEU A 119 7.10 0.01 10.64
N PRO A 120 7.77 -0.31 11.75
CA PRO A 120 7.67 0.46 12.97
C PRO A 120 8.45 1.78 12.85
N ILE A 121 7.84 2.87 13.33
CA ILE A 121 8.44 4.20 13.40
C ILE A 121 8.38 4.65 14.85
N TYR A 122 9.51 5.10 15.39
CA TYR A 122 9.63 5.59 16.76
C TYR A 122 10.29 6.96 16.77
N GLU A 123 9.64 7.95 17.38
CA GLU A 123 10.10 9.35 17.45
C GLU A 123 10.55 9.91 16.09
N GLY A 124 9.78 9.58 15.03
CA GLY A 124 10.02 10.03 13.66
C GLY A 124 11.12 9.28 12.90
N ILE A 125 11.73 8.25 13.50
CA ILE A 125 12.77 7.42 12.87
C ILE A 125 12.23 6.01 12.58
N PRO A 126 12.30 5.53 11.32
CA PRO A 126 11.89 4.16 11.00
C PRO A 126 12.93 3.15 11.56
N ILE A 127 12.44 2.13 12.27
CA ILE A 127 13.30 1.07 12.82
C ILE A 127 13.45 -0.02 11.74
N LEU A 128 14.44 0.15 10.86
CA LEU A 128 14.67 -0.73 9.72
C LEU A 128 15.07 -2.16 10.10
N SER A 129 15.51 -2.45 11.33
CA SER A 129 15.81 -3.82 11.76
C SER A 129 14.57 -4.66 12.05
N CYS A 130 13.41 -4.02 12.23
CA CYS A 130 12.19 -4.67 12.72
C CYS A 130 11.07 -4.66 11.66
N TRP A 131 11.41 -4.51 10.39
CA TRP A 131 10.45 -4.57 9.29
C TRP A 131 10.00 -6.01 9.02
N GLY A 132 8.84 -6.15 8.39
CA GLY A 132 8.39 -7.43 7.86
C GLY A 132 7.57 -7.24 6.61
N ALA A 133 7.72 -8.12 5.62
CA ALA A 133 6.88 -8.12 4.42
C ALA A 133 6.37 -9.52 4.12
N LEU A 134 5.15 -9.59 3.59
CA LEU A 134 4.55 -10.80 3.05
C LEU A 134 4.08 -10.54 1.62
N PRO A 135 4.21 -11.51 0.69
CA PRO A 135 3.64 -11.45 -0.65
C PRO A 135 2.12 -11.69 -0.62
N LEU A 136 1.44 -11.13 0.38
CA LEU A 136 0.00 -11.15 0.58
C LEU A 136 -0.52 -9.74 0.35
N GLY A 137 -1.26 -9.52 -0.73
CA GLY A 137 -1.81 -8.22 -1.08
C GLY A 137 -2.94 -8.36 -2.10
N GLY A 138 -3.26 -7.26 -2.78
CA GLY A 138 -4.28 -7.25 -3.83
C GLY A 138 -4.05 -8.28 -4.95
N LYS A 139 -2.80 -8.55 -5.31
CA LYS A 139 -2.42 -9.53 -6.35
C LYS A 139 -2.76 -10.96 -5.95
N SER A 140 -2.53 -11.32 -4.70
CA SER A 140 -2.83 -12.67 -4.17
C SER A 140 -4.35 -12.89 -4.14
N ILE A 141 -5.09 -11.85 -3.75
CA ILE A 141 -6.57 -11.83 -3.82
C ILE A 141 -7.05 -11.97 -5.26
N HIS A 142 -6.44 -11.27 -6.23
CA HIS A 142 -6.82 -11.39 -7.65
C HIS A 142 -6.61 -12.80 -8.17
N LYS A 143 -5.45 -13.40 -7.88
CA LYS A 143 -5.13 -14.75 -8.34
C LYS A 143 -6.09 -15.78 -7.75
N GLU A 144 -6.41 -15.65 -6.47
CA GLU A 144 -7.37 -16.54 -5.81
C GLU A 144 -8.79 -16.34 -6.34
N LEU A 145 -9.20 -15.08 -6.55
CA LEU A 145 -10.50 -14.76 -7.12
C LEU A 145 -10.63 -15.31 -8.55
N GLU A 146 -9.60 -15.16 -9.39
CA GLU A 146 -9.58 -15.72 -10.74
C GLU A 146 -9.71 -17.26 -10.73
N ALA A 147 -8.95 -17.94 -9.85
CA ALA A 147 -9.04 -19.40 -9.70
C ALA A 147 -10.43 -19.87 -9.26
N GLN A 148 -10.98 -19.25 -8.20
CA GLN A 148 -12.29 -19.61 -7.66
C GLN A 148 -13.43 -19.29 -8.63
N LEU A 149 -13.33 -18.18 -9.37
CA LEU A 149 -14.30 -17.85 -10.40
C LEU A 149 -14.28 -18.92 -11.52
N LEU A 150 -13.10 -19.30 -12.00
CA LEU A 150 -12.96 -20.29 -13.06
C LEU A 150 -13.55 -21.66 -12.66
N GLU A 151 -13.38 -22.07 -11.40
CA GLU A 151 -13.86 -23.36 -10.91
C GLU A 151 -15.36 -23.40 -10.63
N GLN A 152 -15.92 -22.37 -10.01
CA GLN A 152 -17.23 -22.46 -9.33
C GLN A 152 -18.32 -21.57 -9.91
N CYS A 153 -17.97 -20.65 -10.80
CA CYS A 153 -18.89 -19.64 -11.30
C CYS A 153 -19.59 -20.07 -12.60
N THR A 154 -20.87 -19.75 -12.70
CA THR A 154 -21.67 -19.92 -13.91
C THR A 154 -21.88 -18.56 -14.59
N ALA A 155 -21.89 -18.55 -15.92
CA ALA A 155 -22.25 -17.39 -16.72
C ALA A 155 -23.51 -17.70 -17.52
N ASN A 156 -24.42 -16.73 -17.52
CA ASN A 156 -25.56 -16.67 -18.40
C ASN A 156 -25.17 -15.86 -19.63
N THR A 157 -25.16 -16.51 -20.79
CA THR A 157 -25.17 -15.84 -22.08
C THR A 157 -26.61 -15.82 -22.57
N GLY A 158 -27.04 -14.77 -23.27
CA GLY A 158 -28.44 -14.62 -23.71
C GLY A 158 -29.03 -15.82 -24.50
N THR A 159 -28.20 -16.77 -24.94
CA THR A 159 -28.58 -18.00 -25.65
C THR A 159 -28.61 -19.27 -24.77
N ALA A 160 -27.95 -19.29 -23.61
CA ALA A 160 -27.93 -20.45 -22.70
C ALA A 160 -27.70 -20.04 -21.23
N LYS A 161 -28.55 -20.56 -20.35
CA LYS A 161 -28.41 -20.42 -18.89
C LYS A 161 -27.41 -21.45 -18.35
N ASP A 162 -26.62 -21.04 -17.35
CA ASP A 162 -25.70 -21.87 -16.56
C ASP A 162 -24.55 -22.55 -17.32
N GLN A 163 -23.83 -21.80 -18.15
CA GLN A 163 -22.56 -22.28 -18.70
C GLN A 163 -21.42 -22.04 -17.71
N SER A 164 -20.58 -23.05 -17.45
CA SER A 164 -19.37 -22.88 -16.64
C SER A 164 -18.43 -21.86 -17.29
N LEU A 165 -17.83 -20.95 -16.50
CA LEU A 165 -16.89 -19.93 -17.01
C LEU A 165 -15.76 -20.44 -17.91
N PRO A 166 -15.12 -21.62 -17.67
CA PRO A 166 -14.04 -22.11 -18.52
C PRO A 166 -14.46 -22.32 -19.98
N SER A 167 -15.75 -22.59 -20.21
CA SER A 167 -16.33 -22.81 -21.53
C SER A 167 -16.59 -21.50 -22.27
N VAL A 168 -16.62 -20.37 -21.56
CA VAL A 168 -17.03 -19.05 -22.06
C VAL A 168 -15.84 -18.09 -22.20
N MET A 169 -14.88 -18.13 -21.27
CA MET A 169 -13.67 -17.29 -21.28
C MET A 169 -12.50 -18.01 -20.61
N SER A 170 -11.32 -17.97 -21.24
CA SER A 170 -10.09 -18.61 -20.72
C SER A 170 -9.41 -17.83 -19.59
N SER A 171 -9.59 -16.50 -19.54
CA SER A 171 -9.10 -15.64 -18.47
C SER A 171 -10.00 -14.41 -18.35
N VAL A 172 -10.20 -13.92 -17.12
CA VAL A 172 -11.00 -12.73 -16.82
C VAL A 172 -10.06 -11.52 -16.81
N PRO A 173 -10.37 -10.42 -17.53
CA PRO A 173 -9.60 -9.19 -17.48
C PRO A 173 -9.41 -8.68 -16.05
N GLU A 174 -8.19 -8.23 -15.73
CA GLU A 174 -7.84 -7.78 -14.38
C GLU A 174 -8.72 -6.63 -13.88
N GLU A 175 -9.18 -5.74 -14.77
CA GLU A 175 -10.09 -4.64 -14.44
C GLU A 175 -11.44 -5.14 -13.89
N ILE A 176 -11.97 -6.22 -14.46
CA ILE A 176 -13.23 -6.83 -14.01
C ILE A 176 -13.02 -7.52 -12.66
N VAL A 177 -11.90 -8.20 -12.48
CA VAL A 177 -11.54 -8.84 -11.20
C VAL A 177 -11.42 -7.78 -10.10
N GLU A 178 -10.81 -6.64 -10.39
CA GLU A 178 -10.73 -5.50 -9.48
C GLU A 178 -12.10 -4.95 -9.10
N ASP A 179 -12.98 -4.77 -10.08
CA ASP A 179 -14.33 -4.25 -9.85
C ASP A 179 -15.19 -5.23 -9.03
N ILE A 180 -15.10 -6.54 -9.33
CA ILE A 180 -15.71 -7.61 -8.51
C ILE A 180 -15.17 -7.55 -7.08
N LYS A 181 -13.85 -7.41 -6.91
CA LYS A 181 -13.22 -7.32 -5.58
C LYS A 181 -13.75 -6.12 -4.79
N VAL A 182 -13.89 -4.95 -5.40
CA VAL A 182 -14.37 -3.74 -4.72
C VAL A 182 -15.86 -3.81 -4.39
N ARG A 183 -16.69 -4.32 -5.32
CA ARG A 183 -18.15 -4.31 -5.17
C ARG A 183 -18.69 -5.48 -4.34
N ILE A 184 -18.06 -6.64 -4.43
CA ILE A 184 -18.66 -7.91 -3.98
C ILE A 184 -17.95 -8.48 -2.76
N CYS A 185 -16.61 -8.38 -2.68
CA CYS A 185 -15.83 -8.99 -1.61
C CYS A 185 -15.96 -8.21 -0.30
N PHE A 186 -15.99 -8.94 0.82
CA PHE A 186 -16.01 -8.36 2.16
C PHE A 186 -15.20 -9.22 3.12
N VAL A 187 -14.77 -8.62 4.22
CA VAL A 187 -13.96 -9.31 5.23
C VAL A 187 -14.90 -9.95 6.25
N SER A 188 -14.74 -11.25 6.46
CA SER A 188 -15.49 -12.01 7.46
C SER A 188 -14.93 -11.78 8.88
N ASP A 189 -15.80 -11.87 9.88
CA ASP A 189 -15.41 -11.82 11.30
C ASP A 189 -14.51 -13.01 11.69
N LEU A 190 -13.74 -12.84 12.78
CA LEU A 190 -12.79 -13.85 13.27
C LEU A 190 -13.44 -15.23 13.47
N GLN A 191 -14.57 -15.30 14.17
CA GLN A 191 -15.26 -16.58 14.43
C GLN A 191 -15.72 -17.27 13.15
N ARG A 192 -16.13 -16.50 12.14
CA ARG A 192 -16.54 -17.01 10.83
C ARG A 192 -15.32 -17.49 10.05
N GLY A 193 -14.23 -16.72 10.06
CA GLY A 193 -12.95 -17.08 9.45
C GLY A 193 -12.40 -18.41 9.98
N LEU A 194 -12.38 -18.59 11.30
CA LEU A 194 -11.93 -19.85 11.94
C LEU A 194 -12.78 -21.06 11.51
N LYS A 195 -14.10 -20.89 11.35
CA LYS A 195 -14.98 -21.96 10.84
C LYS A 195 -14.72 -22.25 9.37
N ILE A 196 -14.43 -21.23 8.55
CA ILE A 196 -14.07 -21.40 7.14
C ILE A 196 -12.75 -22.16 7.02
N GLN A 197 -11.74 -21.79 7.81
CA GLN A 197 -10.44 -22.48 7.86
C GLN A 197 -10.61 -23.94 8.29
N ALA A 198 -11.37 -24.21 9.36
CA ALA A 198 -11.68 -25.57 9.79
C ALA A 198 -12.37 -26.39 8.69
N ALA A 199 -13.31 -25.78 7.97
CA ALA A 199 -14.02 -26.42 6.87
C ALA A 199 -13.13 -26.71 5.65
N LYS A 200 -12.11 -25.87 5.37
CA LYS A 200 -11.12 -26.10 4.31
C LYS A 200 -10.25 -27.32 4.60
N PHE A 201 -9.79 -27.48 5.85
CA PHE A 201 -8.90 -28.58 6.28
C PHE A 201 -9.66 -29.76 6.90
N ASN A 202 -10.86 -30.05 6.42
CA ASN A 202 -11.73 -31.11 6.92
C ASN A 202 -11.14 -32.52 6.73
N ILE A 203 -10.28 -32.96 7.66
CA ILE A 203 -9.79 -34.35 7.71
C ILE A 203 -10.84 -35.27 8.36
N ASP A 204 -11.61 -34.75 9.32
CA ASP A 204 -12.53 -35.54 10.16
C ASP A 204 -14.00 -35.51 9.72
N GLY A 205 -14.35 -34.78 8.65
CA GLY A 205 -15.73 -34.69 8.11
C GLY A 205 -16.78 -34.08 9.06
N LYS A 206 -16.37 -33.52 10.21
CA LYS A 206 -17.26 -33.00 11.26
C LYS A 206 -17.49 -31.49 11.21
N SER A 207 -16.69 -30.73 10.47
CA SER A 207 -16.85 -29.26 10.47
C SER A 207 -17.70 -28.81 9.28
N GLU A 208 -18.90 -28.30 9.57
CA GLU A 208 -19.79 -27.75 8.56
C GLU A 208 -19.35 -26.33 8.21
N ARG A 209 -19.31 -26.03 6.91
CA ARG A 209 -19.07 -24.66 6.43
C ARG A 209 -20.22 -23.78 6.91
N PRO A 210 -19.94 -22.59 7.48
CA PRO A 210 -21.01 -21.67 7.87
C PRO A 210 -21.86 -21.30 6.67
N THR A 211 -23.14 -21.00 6.90
CA THR A 211 -24.09 -20.64 5.85
C THR A 211 -23.50 -19.52 4.98
N PRO A 212 -23.32 -19.75 3.67
CA PRO A 212 -22.71 -18.77 2.79
C PRO A 212 -23.58 -17.50 2.71
N PRO A 213 -22.97 -16.34 2.45
CA PRO A 213 -23.73 -15.13 2.16
C PRO A 213 -24.51 -15.31 0.85
N PRO A 214 -25.47 -14.41 0.55
CA PRO A 214 -26.21 -14.50 -0.70
C PRO A 214 -25.28 -14.39 -1.92
N ASP A 215 -25.64 -15.15 -2.95
CA ASP A 215 -25.04 -15.06 -4.27
C ASP A 215 -25.36 -13.70 -4.91
N VAL A 216 -24.44 -13.19 -5.73
CA VAL A 216 -24.56 -11.88 -6.37
C VAL A 216 -24.26 -11.99 -7.86
N ASP A 217 -25.14 -11.41 -8.65
CA ASP A 217 -25.04 -11.38 -10.10
C ASP A 217 -24.23 -10.16 -10.55
N TYR A 218 -23.17 -10.41 -11.31
CA TYR A 218 -22.28 -9.39 -11.84
C TYR A 218 -22.48 -9.26 -13.36
N PRO A 219 -22.85 -8.08 -13.88
CA PRO A 219 -22.99 -7.86 -15.32
C PRO A 219 -21.62 -7.70 -15.98
N LEU A 220 -21.30 -8.58 -16.94
CA LEU A 220 -20.08 -8.59 -17.73
C LEU A 220 -20.45 -8.13 -19.16
N ASP A 221 -20.31 -6.84 -19.42
CA ASP A 221 -20.59 -6.17 -20.71
C ASP A 221 -22.02 -6.29 -21.26
N GLY A 222 -23.03 -6.11 -20.41
CA GLY A 222 -24.43 -5.87 -20.80
C GLY A 222 -25.18 -7.05 -21.42
N GLN A 223 -24.48 -8.09 -21.90
CA GLN A 223 -25.07 -9.29 -22.49
C GLN A 223 -24.74 -10.57 -21.72
N LYS A 224 -23.70 -10.57 -20.88
CA LYS A 224 -23.32 -11.71 -20.05
C LYS A 224 -23.53 -11.36 -18.59
N ILE A 225 -24.13 -12.27 -17.83
CA ILE A 225 -24.29 -12.12 -16.38
C ILE A 225 -23.52 -13.25 -15.72
N LEU A 226 -22.62 -12.89 -14.81
CA LEU A 226 -21.76 -13.79 -14.07
C LEU A 226 -22.35 -13.99 -12.67
N HIS A 227 -22.73 -15.21 -12.32
CA HIS A 227 -23.34 -15.54 -11.04
C HIS A 227 -22.26 -15.88 -10.01
N VAL A 228 -21.83 -14.88 -9.22
CA VAL A 228 -20.81 -15.05 -8.19
C VAL A 228 -21.42 -15.71 -6.96
N LYS A 229 -20.95 -16.91 -6.63
CA LYS A 229 -21.36 -17.60 -5.40
C LYS A 229 -20.89 -16.87 -4.16
N GLY A 230 -21.74 -16.82 -3.14
CA GLY A 230 -21.45 -16.25 -1.83
C GLY A 230 -20.22 -16.83 -1.15
N SER A 231 -20.02 -18.14 -1.32
CA SER A 231 -18.85 -18.86 -0.83
C SER A 231 -17.51 -18.29 -1.29
N ILE A 232 -17.43 -17.76 -2.52
CA ILE A 232 -16.20 -17.21 -3.08
C ILE A 232 -15.86 -15.89 -2.38
N ARG A 233 -16.87 -15.07 -2.13
CA ARG A 233 -16.75 -13.71 -1.55
C ARG A 233 -16.08 -13.73 -0.18
N ASP A 234 -16.41 -14.74 0.63
CA ASP A 234 -15.83 -14.92 1.97
C ASP A 234 -14.45 -15.60 1.91
N SER A 235 -14.33 -16.62 1.05
CA SER A 235 -13.14 -17.48 1.01
C SER A 235 -11.90 -16.77 0.48
N VAL A 236 -12.08 -15.89 -0.51
CA VAL A 236 -10.97 -15.19 -1.17
C VAL A 236 -10.25 -14.24 -0.20
N VAL A 237 -11.00 -13.52 0.63
CA VAL A 237 -10.43 -12.54 1.57
C VAL A 237 -9.83 -13.23 2.81
N GLU A 238 -10.28 -14.44 3.12
CA GLU A 238 -9.74 -15.24 4.23
C GLU A 238 -8.25 -15.58 4.03
N LEU A 239 -7.76 -15.63 2.78
CA LEU A 239 -6.35 -15.83 2.45
C LEU A 239 -5.40 -14.84 3.16
N LEU A 240 -5.85 -13.62 3.47
CA LEU A 240 -5.03 -12.61 4.15
C LEU A 240 -4.79 -12.93 5.63
N PHE A 241 -5.72 -13.67 6.26
CA PHE A 241 -5.75 -13.95 7.69
C PHE A 241 -5.49 -15.43 8.01
N GLU A 242 -5.58 -16.30 7.01
CA GLU A 242 -5.15 -17.69 7.07
C GLU A 242 -3.66 -17.75 7.42
N GLN A 243 -3.32 -18.53 8.45
CA GLN A 243 -1.93 -18.81 8.82
C GLN A 243 -1.41 -19.85 7.83
N ASP A 244 -0.42 -19.48 7.03
CA ASP A 244 0.28 -20.43 6.16
C ASP A 244 1.03 -21.48 7.00
N ASN A 245 1.67 -22.47 6.35
CA ASN A 245 2.49 -23.50 6.99
C ASN A 245 3.61 -22.92 7.88
N GLU A 246 4.02 -21.67 7.63
CA GLU A 246 5.00 -20.93 8.44
C GLU A 246 4.36 -20.08 9.56
N GLU A 247 3.07 -20.26 9.83
CA GLU A 247 2.25 -19.48 10.76
C GLU A 247 2.26 -17.96 10.48
N LYS A 248 2.35 -17.57 9.21
CA LYS A 248 2.40 -16.17 8.79
C LYS A 248 1.05 -15.71 8.23
N SER A 249 0.59 -14.55 8.66
CA SER A 249 -0.55 -13.81 8.14
C SER A 249 -0.33 -12.31 8.30
N VAL A 250 -1.23 -11.48 7.75
CA VAL A 250 -1.12 -10.01 7.88
C VAL A 250 -1.13 -9.57 9.36
N ALA A 251 -1.87 -10.27 10.22
CA ALA A 251 -1.94 -9.97 11.64
C ALA A 251 -0.68 -10.42 12.41
N THR A 252 -0.11 -11.58 12.07
CA THR A 252 1.15 -12.03 12.71
C THR A 252 2.31 -11.12 12.33
N LEU A 253 2.31 -10.55 11.12
CA LEU A 253 3.35 -9.63 10.65
C LEU A 253 3.53 -8.42 11.58
N ILE A 254 2.43 -7.88 12.11
CA ILE A 254 2.46 -6.79 13.10
C ILE A 254 3.09 -7.27 14.41
N LEU A 255 2.70 -8.45 14.90
CA LEU A 255 3.20 -8.99 16.17
C LEU A 255 4.67 -9.39 16.09
N ASP A 256 5.09 -10.02 14.99
CA ASP A 256 6.48 -10.40 14.74
C ASP A 256 7.39 -9.16 14.66
N SER A 257 6.94 -8.11 13.96
CA SER A 257 7.63 -6.81 13.93
C SER A 257 7.73 -6.20 15.33
N LEU A 258 6.67 -6.27 16.13
CA LEU A 258 6.64 -5.76 17.50
C LEU A 258 7.57 -6.55 18.44
N VAL A 259 7.68 -7.86 18.27
CA VAL A 259 8.62 -8.71 19.02
C VAL A 259 10.06 -8.36 18.70
N GLN A 260 10.37 -8.08 17.43
CA GLN A 260 11.72 -7.66 17.00
C GLN A 260 12.09 -6.27 17.55
N CYS A 261 11.10 -5.42 17.84
CA CYS A 261 11.35 -4.09 18.40
C CYS A 261 11.95 -4.15 19.81
N PRO A 262 12.80 -3.19 20.19
CA PRO A 262 13.29 -3.03 21.56
C PRO A 262 12.16 -2.89 22.57
N ILE A 263 12.36 -3.39 23.80
CA ILE A 263 11.31 -3.50 24.83
C ILE A 263 10.63 -2.14 25.11
N ASP A 264 11.42 -1.06 25.16
CA ASP A 264 10.93 0.29 25.51
C ASP A 264 9.99 0.88 24.45
N THR A 265 10.14 0.50 23.17
CA THR A 265 9.32 1.04 22.07
C THR A 265 8.01 0.28 21.90
N ARG A 266 7.93 -0.98 22.34
CA ARG A 266 6.78 -1.88 22.11
C ARG A 266 5.45 -1.32 22.60
N LYS A 267 5.45 -0.66 23.77
CA LYS A 267 4.20 -0.11 24.34
C LYS A 267 3.60 0.97 23.44
N GLN A 268 4.40 1.96 23.05
CA GLN A 268 3.93 3.04 22.18
C GLN A 268 3.53 2.52 20.79
N LEU A 269 4.31 1.59 20.22
CA LEU A 269 4.03 1.03 18.90
C LEU A 269 2.73 0.20 18.86
N SER A 270 2.40 -0.52 19.93
CA SER A 270 1.15 -1.29 20.01
C SER A 270 -0.08 -0.41 20.30
N GLU A 271 0.09 0.67 21.06
CA GLU A 271 -0.97 1.67 21.26
C GLU A 271 -1.25 2.51 20.02
N ASN A 272 -0.29 2.59 19.08
CA ASN A 272 -0.41 3.39 17.88
C ASN A 272 -0.21 2.53 16.62
N ILE A 273 -1.24 1.79 16.22
CA ILE A 273 -1.22 1.05 14.95
C ILE A 273 -1.90 1.90 13.87
N VAL A 274 -1.26 2.03 12.72
CA VAL A 274 -1.78 2.76 11.55
C VAL A 274 -1.84 1.79 10.39
N VAL A 275 -3.00 1.71 9.73
CA VAL A 275 -3.23 0.81 8.61
C VAL A 275 -3.47 1.64 7.35
N ILE A 276 -2.64 1.43 6.34
CA ILE A 276 -2.70 2.11 5.04
C ILE A 276 -2.73 1.08 3.90
N GLY A 277 -2.95 1.57 2.68
CA GLY A 277 -2.92 0.77 1.46
C GLY A 277 -4.31 0.47 0.90
N GLY A 278 -4.33 -0.04 -0.34
CA GLY A 278 -5.56 -0.29 -1.09
C GLY A 278 -6.37 -1.47 -0.53
N THR A 279 -5.70 -2.53 -0.07
CA THR A 279 -6.38 -3.74 0.44
C THR A 279 -7.09 -3.47 1.78
N ALA A 280 -6.57 -2.52 2.57
CA ALA A 280 -7.20 -2.09 3.82
C ALA A 280 -8.54 -1.37 3.64
N MET A 281 -8.92 -1.00 2.40
CA MET A 281 -10.22 -0.39 2.10
C MET A 281 -11.38 -1.40 2.05
N LEU A 282 -11.09 -2.71 2.12
CA LEU A 282 -12.13 -3.73 2.13
C LEU A 282 -13.06 -3.55 3.36
N PRO A 283 -14.38 -3.72 3.19
CA PRO A 283 -15.33 -3.53 4.27
C PRO A 283 -15.11 -4.60 5.36
N GLY A 284 -15.01 -4.16 6.62
CA GLY A 284 -14.76 -5.03 7.77
C GLY A 284 -13.29 -5.32 8.08
N PHE A 285 -12.35 -4.85 7.25
CA PHE A 285 -10.92 -5.18 7.39
C PHE A 285 -10.33 -4.81 8.75
N LEU A 286 -10.57 -3.58 9.22
CA LEU A 286 -10.03 -3.11 10.50
C LEU A 286 -10.57 -3.87 11.70
N HIS A 287 -11.86 -4.22 11.69
CA HIS A 287 -12.49 -4.98 12.78
C HIS A 287 -11.89 -6.39 12.87
N ARG A 288 -11.77 -7.07 11.73
CA ARG A 288 -11.15 -8.39 11.63
C ARG A 288 -9.69 -8.35 12.08
N LEU A 289 -8.90 -7.42 11.57
CA LEU A 289 -7.48 -7.27 11.93
C LEU A 289 -7.32 -7.07 13.44
N MET A 290 -8.13 -6.21 14.06
CA MET A 290 -8.08 -5.97 15.49
C MET A 290 -8.46 -7.20 16.33
N ALA A 291 -9.46 -7.97 15.91
CA ALA A 291 -9.84 -9.21 16.57
C ALA A 291 -8.73 -10.26 16.44
N GLU A 292 -8.12 -10.37 15.25
CA GLU A 292 -7.04 -11.32 14.95
C GLU A 292 -5.77 -11.00 15.78
N ILE A 293 -5.37 -9.72 15.87
CA ILE A 293 -4.23 -9.30 16.69
C ILE A 293 -4.45 -9.67 18.16
N LYS A 294 -5.64 -9.42 18.71
CA LYS A 294 -5.97 -9.76 20.10
C LYS A 294 -5.94 -11.27 20.32
N TYR A 295 -6.54 -12.04 19.42
CA TYR A 295 -6.53 -13.50 19.47
C TYR A 295 -5.11 -14.08 19.42
N LEU A 296 -4.27 -13.56 18.52
CA LEU A 296 -2.88 -14.00 18.39
C LEU A 296 -2.02 -13.56 19.58
N ALA A 297 -2.25 -12.37 20.15
CA ALA A 297 -1.53 -11.90 21.33
C ALA A 297 -1.74 -12.79 22.57
N GLU A 298 -2.85 -13.54 22.64
CA GLU A 298 -3.13 -14.49 23.72
C GLU A 298 -2.38 -15.83 23.56
N LYS A 299 -1.88 -16.15 22.36
CA LYS A 299 -1.08 -17.37 22.13
C LYS A 299 0.22 -17.33 22.95
N PRO A 300 0.70 -18.49 23.46
CA PRO A 300 1.86 -18.55 24.36
C PRO A 300 3.11 -17.90 23.77
N LYS A 301 3.36 -18.10 22.45
CA LYS A 301 4.47 -17.49 21.70
C LYS A 301 4.57 -15.97 21.90
N TYR A 302 3.44 -15.27 21.86
CA TYR A 302 3.40 -13.82 21.96
C TYR A 302 3.16 -13.36 23.40
N LYS A 303 2.35 -14.08 24.17
CA LYS A 303 1.99 -13.72 25.54
C LYS A 303 3.19 -13.66 26.50
N GLU A 304 4.18 -14.53 26.31
CA GLU A 304 5.41 -14.53 27.14
C GLU A 304 6.32 -13.33 26.83
N ILE A 305 6.32 -12.85 25.59
CA ILE A 305 7.23 -11.79 25.12
C ILE A 305 6.58 -10.41 25.20
N LEU A 306 5.30 -10.32 24.84
CA LEU A 306 4.52 -9.11 24.77
C LEU A 306 3.75 -8.94 26.08
N SER A 307 4.30 -8.13 26.99
CA SER A 307 3.59 -7.71 28.20
C SER A 307 2.49 -6.68 27.93
N THR A 308 2.39 -6.16 26.70
CA THR A 308 1.43 -5.11 26.33
C THR A 308 0.05 -5.70 26.00
N LYS A 309 -0.99 -5.15 26.62
CA LYS A 309 -2.38 -5.63 26.44
C LYS A 309 -3.25 -4.69 25.59
N THR A 310 -2.74 -3.52 25.24
CA THR A 310 -3.52 -2.48 24.57
C THR A 310 -3.07 -2.32 23.13
N TYR A 311 -3.94 -2.75 22.22
CA TYR A 311 -3.81 -2.50 20.79
C TYR A 311 -4.85 -1.47 20.39
N LYS A 312 -4.43 -0.37 19.77
CA LYS A 312 -5.36 0.62 19.21
C LYS A 312 -4.95 0.97 17.79
N VAL A 313 -5.94 1.01 16.90
CA VAL A 313 -5.77 1.43 15.51
C VAL A 313 -6.28 2.85 15.37
N HIS A 314 -5.42 3.73 14.89
CA HIS A 314 -5.78 5.11 14.56
C HIS A 314 -6.24 5.18 13.10
N THR A 315 -7.39 5.80 12.89
CA THR A 315 -7.93 6.02 11.55
C THR A 315 -7.39 7.34 11.00
N PRO A 316 -6.69 7.33 9.85
CA PRO A 316 -6.22 8.55 9.21
C PRO A 316 -7.38 9.40 8.67
N PRO A 317 -7.16 10.71 8.43
CA PRO A 317 -8.21 11.62 7.97
C PRO A 317 -8.68 11.33 6.53
N ALA A 318 -7.81 10.74 5.69
CA ALA A 318 -8.11 10.34 4.32
C ALA A 318 -8.42 8.84 4.21
N LYS A 319 -8.95 8.44 3.05
CA LYS A 319 -9.10 7.01 2.72
C LYS A 319 -7.75 6.29 2.80
N PRO A 320 -7.67 5.05 3.34
CA PRO A 320 -6.42 4.32 3.56
C PRO A 320 -5.44 4.28 2.38
N ASN A 321 -5.96 4.17 1.15
CA ASN A 321 -5.14 4.16 -0.07
C ASN A 321 -4.45 5.50 -0.38
N CYS A 322 -5.02 6.63 0.06
CA CYS A 322 -4.53 7.97 -0.25
C CYS A 322 -3.71 8.59 0.89
N VAL A 323 -3.55 7.89 2.01
CA VAL A 323 -2.91 8.44 3.23
C VAL A 323 -1.45 8.78 3.00
N ALA A 324 -0.70 7.88 2.34
CA ALA A 324 0.70 8.13 2.01
C ALA A 324 0.84 9.36 1.11
N TRP A 325 -0.05 9.51 0.12
CA TRP A 325 -0.09 10.66 -0.78
C TRP A 325 -0.40 11.98 -0.05
N LEU A 326 -1.41 11.98 0.82
CA LEU A 326 -1.73 13.14 1.65
C LEU A 326 -0.55 13.54 2.53
N GLY A 327 0.13 12.55 3.12
CA GLY A 327 1.34 12.77 3.91
C GLY A 327 2.45 13.45 3.14
N GLY A 328 2.72 13.00 1.91
CA GLY A 328 3.69 13.64 1.03
C GLY A 328 3.26 15.02 0.55
N ALA A 329 1.96 15.28 0.40
CA ALA A 329 1.44 16.61 0.10
C ALA A 329 1.64 17.59 1.26
N VAL A 330 1.38 17.15 2.50
CA VAL A 330 1.68 17.93 3.72
C VAL A 330 3.18 18.18 3.83
N PHE A 331 3.99 17.14 3.64
CA PHE A 331 5.45 17.26 3.67
C PHE A 331 5.97 18.22 2.60
N GLY A 332 5.39 18.18 1.40
CA GLY A 332 5.77 19.03 0.29
C GLY A 332 5.33 20.50 0.44
N ALA A 333 4.26 20.76 1.20
CA ALA A 333 3.81 22.11 1.49
C ALA A 333 4.72 22.84 2.51
N LEU A 334 5.41 22.08 3.37
CA LEU A 334 6.35 22.60 4.38
C LEU A 334 7.69 22.95 3.70
N GLN A 335 7.80 24.19 3.19
CA GLN A 335 8.90 24.65 2.34
C GLN A 335 10.30 24.53 2.98
N ASP A 336 10.40 24.68 4.30
CA ASP A 336 11.68 24.64 5.03
C ASP A 336 12.35 23.26 5.00
N ILE A 337 11.55 22.19 4.96
CA ILE A 337 12.04 20.81 5.03
C ILE A 337 12.46 20.33 3.63
N LEU A 338 11.73 20.73 2.59
CA LEU A 338 12.10 20.40 1.21
C LEU A 338 13.42 21.04 0.78
N GLY A 339 13.76 22.23 1.27
CA GLY A 339 15.00 22.91 0.91
C GLY A 339 16.26 22.21 1.42
N SER A 340 16.17 21.50 2.55
CA SER A 340 17.33 20.88 3.21
C SER A 340 17.49 19.39 2.92
N ARG A 341 16.40 18.66 2.65
CA ARG A 341 16.42 17.19 2.49
C ARG A 341 16.26 16.70 1.06
N SER A 342 15.88 17.56 0.12
CA SER A 342 15.74 17.16 -1.29
C SER A 342 17.09 17.17 -2.01
N VAL A 343 17.19 16.35 -3.06
CA VAL A 343 18.37 16.30 -3.93
C VAL A 343 18.17 17.29 -5.08
N SER A 344 19.12 18.20 -5.27
CA SER A 344 19.07 19.18 -6.37
C SER A 344 19.61 18.61 -7.67
N LYS A 345 19.26 19.26 -8.80
CA LYS A 345 19.77 18.91 -10.13
C LYS A 345 21.30 19.05 -10.21
N GLU A 346 21.87 20.07 -9.57
CA GLU A 346 23.33 20.28 -9.54
C GLU A 346 24.04 19.12 -8.84
N TYR A 347 23.53 18.70 -7.68
CA TYR A 347 24.07 17.56 -6.95
C TYR A 347 24.02 16.28 -7.80
N TYR A 348 22.88 16.02 -8.44
CA TYR A 348 22.72 14.83 -9.28
C TYR A 348 23.66 14.83 -10.51
N ASN A 349 23.93 15.99 -11.10
CA ASN A 349 24.87 16.10 -12.21
C ASN A 349 26.33 15.84 -11.79
N GLN A 350 26.69 16.11 -10.54
CA GLN A 350 28.02 15.86 -9.99
C GLN A 350 28.18 14.41 -9.50
N SER A 351 27.20 13.88 -8.76
CA SER A 351 27.27 12.54 -8.17
C SER A 351 26.86 11.43 -9.14
N GLY A 352 25.99 11.73 -10.11
CA GLY A 352 25.38 10.77 -11.02
C GLY A 352 24.37 9.81 -10.36
N ARG A 353 24.19 9.85 -9.03
CA ARG A 353 23.31 8.96 -8.26
C ARG A 353 22.64 9.64 -7.08
N ILE A 354 21.48 9.10 -6.70
CA ILE A 354 20.72 9.52 -5.51
C ILE A 354 21.11 8.62 -4.33
N PRO A 355 21.31 9.17 -3.12
CA PRO A 355 21.61 8.39 -1.93
C PRO A 355 20.45 7.44 -1.60
N ASP A 356 20.74 6.15 -1.43
CA ASP A 356 19.78 5.14 -0.98
C ASP A 356 19.89 4.92 0.53
N TRP A 357 18.77 4.56 1.15
CA TRP A 357 18.71 4.10 2.53
C TRP A 357 19.59 2.86 2.73
N CYS A 358 19.75 2.04 1.69
CA CYS A 358 20.60 0.85 1.66
C CYS A 358 22.08 1.15 1.33
N CYS A 359 22.41 2.35 0.85
CA CYS A 359 23.77 2.72 0.45
C CYS A 359 24.51 3.40 1.61
N LEU A 360 24.95 2.62 2.59
CA LEU A 360 25.78 3.07 3.73
C LEU A 360 27.15 3.65 3.32
N ASN A 361 27.56 3.46 2.07
CA ASN A 361 28.83 3.96 1.52
C ASN A 361 28.77 5.40 1.01
N ASN A 362 27.58 6.00 0.89
CA ASN A 362 27.51 7.44 0.75
C ASN A 362 27.71 8.05 2.14
N PRO A 363 28.62 9.04 2.30
CA PRO A 363 28.67 9.77 3.54
C PRO A 363 27.25 10.25 3.84
N PRO A 364 26.78 10.17 5.10
CA PRO A 364 25.53 10.81 5.46
C PRO A 364 25.61 12.27 4.97
N LEU A 365 24.48 12.88 4.65
CA LEU A 365 24.34 14.31 4.32
C LEU A 365 24.77 15.26 5.48
N VAL A 366 25.67 14.79 6.34
CA VAL A 366 26.33 15.47 7.45
C VAL A 366 27.59 16.19 6.97
N SER A 367 28.21 15.80 5.84
CA SER A 367 29.43 16.47 5.35
C SER A 367 29.20 17.80 4.59
N MET A 368 27.98 18.30 4.50
CA MET A 368 27.69 19.67 4.01
C MET A 368 27.46 20.70 5.12
N PHE A 369 27.62 20.32 6.40
CA PHE A 369 27.34 21.23 7.52
C PHE A 369 28.55 22.00 8.07
N ASP A 370 29.73 21.86 7.47
CA ASP A 370 30.87 22.70 7.79
C ASP A 370 31.35 23.52 6.58
N ILE A 371 31.06 24.82 6.67
CA ILE A 371 31.78 26.01 6.18
C ILE A 371 30.81 26.99 5.52
N GLY A 372 30.29 27.92 6.34
CA GLY A 372 29.50 29.06 5.87
C GLY A 372 28.80 29.81 7.00
N LYS A 373 29.59 30.40 7.91
CA LYS A 373 29.14 31.18 9.09
C LYS A 373 27.95 32.11 8.80
N SER A 374 26.80 31.81 9.39
CA SER A 374 25.96 32.83 10.05
C SER A 374 25.31 32.17 11.26
N GLY A 375 25.57 32.72 12.45
CA GLY A 375 24.98 32.20 13.69
C GLY A 375 23.45 32.33 13.64
N PRO A 376 22.71 31.44 14.33
CA PRO A 376 21.25 31.54 14.35
C PRO A 376 20.85 32.90 14.95
N PRO A 377 19.87 33.62 14.37
CA PRO A 377 19.37 34.83 14.97
C PRO A 377 18.72 34.46 16.31
N LEU A 378 19.27 35.01 17.39
CA LEU A 378 18.71 34.88 18.73
C LEU A 378 17.24 35.31 18.70
N MET A 379 16.32 34.36 18.92
CA MET A 379 14.93 34.68 19.24
C MET A 379 14.91 35.61 20.46
N LYS A 380 14.56 36.87 20.26
CA LYS A 380 14.10 37.72 21.37
C LYS A 380 12.83 37.09 21.92
N ARG A 381 12.90 36.58 23.15
CA ARG A 381 11.75 36.20 23.96
C ARG A 381 10.80 37.39 24.04
N ALA A 382 9.72 37.35 23.26
CA ALA A 382 8.62 38.30 23.35
C ALA A 382 7.56 37.74 24.30
N PHE A 383 7.91 37.54 25.57
CA PHE A 383 6.97 37.43 26.68
C PHE A 383 7.67 37.89 27.95
N SER A 384 7.55 39.18 28.24
CA SER A 384 7.71 39.72 29.59
C SER A 384 6.52 40.63 29.84
N THR A 385 5.48 40.04 30.40
CA THR A 385 4.50 40.75 31.21
C THR A 385 5.20 41.19 32.48
N GLU A 386 5.27 42.51 32.75
CA GLU A 386 5.04 43.08 34.09
C GLU A 386 5.15 44.61 34.08
N LYS A 387 4.03 45.22 34.49
CA LYS A 387 3.77 46.51 35.17
C LYS A 387 4.28 47.82 34.57
#